data_AF-A0A2M7XKW9-F1
#
_entry.id   AF-A0A2M7XKW9-F1
#
_cell.length_a   1.000
_cell.length_b   1.000
_cell.length_c   1.000
_cell.angle_alpha   90.00
_cell.angle_beta   90.00
_cell.angle_gamma   90.00
#
_symmetry.space_group_name_H-M   'P 1'
#
loop_
_entity.id
_entity.type
_entity.pdbx_description
1 polymer ?
#
loop_
_entity_poly.entity_id
_entity_poly.type
_entity_poly.pdbx_seq_one_letter_code
_entity_poly.pdbx_strand_id
1 'polypeptide(L)'
;MMPAENKETETQIKGSLTTGKPEPLKVLLTWRSPSRLFKRLSRERFATIGAIVFLVGIILVFLQEWFLIAVIVALAFFSYILSQVKPEEVEHQITNKGIVTSNKTYLWEQLLRFWFEGEENQTVLLVDGLERMPFRLLLLLGEQKKETVQKLLASYLPEEKPEKTWIDRSGEWITRQIPLEK
;
A
#
# COMPACT_ATOMS: atom_id res chain seq x y z
N MET A 1 -58.15 -48.30 37.87
CA MET A 1 -58.34 -47.84 36.48
C MET A 1 -56.98 -47.41 35.95
N MET A 2 -56.39 -48.18 35.04
CA MET A 2 -55.35 -47.72 34.09
C MET A 2 -56.06 -47.37 32.76
N PRO A 3 -55.48 -46.53 31.87
CA PRO A 3 -54.35 -46.88 30.96
C PRO A 3 -53.17 -45.87 31.05
N ALA A 4 -51.89 -46.28 30.93
CA ALA A 4 -51.03 -46.37 29.71
C ALA A 4 -50.81 -45.00 29.02
N GLU A 5 -49.61 -44.51 28.70
CA GLU A 5 -48.47 -45.18 28.06
C GLU A 5 -47.18 -44.35 28.24
N ASN A 6 -46.09 -45.02 28.60
CA ASN A 6 -44.72 -44.51 28.56
C ASN A 6 -44.17 -44.73 27.14
N LYS A 7 -43.62 -43.70 26.51
CA LYS A 7 -42.64 -43.84 25.42
C LYS A 7 -41.49 -42.90 25.69
N GLU A 8 -40.42 -43.51 26.15
CA GLU A 8 -39.10 -42.93 26.29
C GLU A 8 -38.52 -42.58 24.91
N THR A 9 -37.58 -41.63 24.96
CA THR A 9 -36.45 -41.50 24.04
C THR A 9 -36.74 -40.91 22.66
N GLU A 10 -36.52 -39.60 22.55
CA GLU A 10 -35.60 -39.11 21.53
C GLU A 10 -35.00 -37.77 21.98
N THR A 11 -33.68 -37.83 22.21
CA THR A 11 -32.77 -36.72 21.91
C THR A 11 -32.68 -35.59 22.92
N GLN A 12 -32.08 -35.94 24.05
CA GLN A 12 -31.01 -35.13 24.64
C GLN A 12 -29.93 -34.78 23.59
N ILE A 13 -30.09 -33.72 22.78
CA ILE A 13 -28.96 -32.93 22.25
C ILE A 13 -29.45 -31.51 21.92
N LYS A 14 -29.18 -30.54 22.80
CA LYS A 14 -28.73 -29.17 22.44
C LYS A 14 -28.37 -28.40 23.71
N GLY A 15 -27.28 -28.86 24.32
CA GLY A 15 -26.42 -27.96 25.08
C GLY A 15 -25.88 -26.85 24.17
N SER A 16 -25.71 -25.67 24.76
CA SER A 16 -24.92 -24.53 24.29
C SER A 16 -25.12 -24.10 22.83
N LEU A 17 -26.04 -23.17 22.63
CA LEU A 17 -25.82 -22.10 21.66
C LEU A 17 -25.83 -20.79 22.45
N THR A 18 -24.70 -20.46 23.05
CA THR A 18 -24.37 -19.05 23.28
C THR A 18 -24.40 -18.38 21.91
N THR A 19 -25.50 -17.71 21.60
CA THR A 19 -25.60 -16.84 20.43
C THR A 19 -24.54 -15.76 20.60
N GLY A 20 -23.37 -16.00 20.00
CA GLY A 20 -22.32 -15.00 19.84
C GLY A 20 -22.94 -13.85 19.05
N LYS A 21 -23.29 -12.79 19.76
CA LYS A 21 -23.63 -11.49 19.18
C LYS A 21 -22.50 -11.16 18.20
N PRO A 22 -22.77 -10.91 16.90
CA PRO A 22 -21.70 -10.56 15.99
C PRO A 22 -21.05 -9.29 16.54
N GLU A 23 -19.77 -9.37 16.90
CA GLU A 23 -19.07 -8.22 17.45
C GLU A 23 -19.21 -7.05 16.45
N PRO A 24 -19.63 -5.86 16.93
CA PRO A 24 -19.74 -4.70 16.07
C PRO A 24 -18.37 -4.41 15.45
N LEU A 25 -18.36 -4.00 14.18
CA LEU A 25 -17.13 -3.58 13.51
C LEU A 25 -16.53 -2.42 14.31
N LYS A 26 -15.33 -2.63 14.88
CA LYS A 26 -14.62 -1.62 15.65
C LYS A 26 -13.37 -1.22 14.90
N VAL A 27 -13.26 0.06 14.59
CA VAL A 27 -12.05 0.65 14.04
C VAL A 27 -11.06 0.82 15.20
N LEU A 28 -9.88 0.21 15.07
CA LEU A 28 -8.83 0.21 16.08
C LEU A 28 -7.83 1.34 15.83
N LEU A 29 -7.51 1.60 14.56
CA LEU A 29 -6.59 2.64 14.16
C LEU A 29 -6.95 3.17 12.76
N THR A 30 -6.90 4.48 12.57
CA THR A 30 -7.07 5.13 11.27
C THR A 30 -5.90 6.08 11.03
N TRP A 31 -5.30 6.02 9.85
CA TRP A 31 -4.29 6.98 9.42
C TRP A 31 -4.39 7.24 7.93
N ARG A 32 -3.86 8.37 7.48
CA ARG A 32 -3.79 8.73 6.08
C ARG A 32 -2.36 8.62 5.60
N SER A 33 -2.19 7.98 4.46
CA SER A 33 -0.88 7.83 3.85
C SER A 33 -0.99 7.87 2.32
N PRO A 34 0.04 8.33 1.60
CA PRO A 34 0.03 8.27 0.15
C PRO A 34 -0.17 6.83 -0.35
N SER A 35 -1.01 6.64 -1.37
CA SER A 35 -1.30 5.31 -1.98
C SER A 35 -0.08 4.55 -2.49
N ARG A 36 1.02 5.25 -2.73
CA ARG A 36 2.27 4.73 -3.29
C ARG A 36 3.44 5.44 -2.64
N LEU A 37 4.58 4.74 -2.56
CA LEU A 37 5.86 5.36 -2.21
C LEU A 37 6.10 6.57 -3.11
N PHE A 38 5.85 7.76 -2.56
CA PHE A 38 6.04 8.99 -3.30
C PHE A 38 7.50 9.43 -3.11
N LYS A 39 8.38 8.90 -3.97
CA LYS A 39 9.64 9.60 -4.25
C LYS A 39 9.21 10.90 -4.93
N ARG A 40 9.09 11.99 -4.16
CA ARG A 40 8.89 13.33 -4.70
C ARG A 40 9.86 13.44 -5.87
N LEU A 41 9.38 13.59 -7.11
CA LEU A 41 10.25 14.13 -8.14
C LEU A 41 10.68 15.48 -7.59
N SER A 42 11.94 15.56 -7.12
CA SER A 42 12.45 16.75 -6.44
C SER A 42 12.22 17.93 -7.38
N ARG A 43 11.91 19.10 -6.80
CA ARG A 43 11.77 20.35 -7.58
C ARG A 43 12.99 20.59 -8.49
N GLU A 44 14.13 20.06 -8.09
CA GLU A 44 15.39 20.01 -8.85
C GLU A 44 15.25 19.32 -10.20
N ARG A 45 14.56 18.17 -10.31
CA ARG A 45 14.33 17.52 -11.61
C ARG A 45 13.46 18.36 -12.53
N PHE A 46 12.45 19.05 -11.99
CA PHE A 46 11.66 20.00 -12.78
C PHE A 46 12.45 21.24 -13.17
N ALA A 47 13.32 21.73 -12.29
CA ALA A 47 14.23 22.83 -12.61
C ALA A 47 15.20 22.45 -13.73
N THR A 48 15.76 21.24 -13.71
CA THR A 48 16.64 20.74 -14.77
C THR A 48 15.90 20.58 -16.10
N ILE A 49 14.72 19.96 -16.10
CA ILE A 49 13.91 19.82 -17.33
C ILE A 49 13.50 21.20 -17.86
N GLY A 50 13.07 22.12 -16.98
CA GLY A 50 12.74 23.49 -17.33
C GLY A 50 13.93 24.25 -17.93
N ALA A 51 15.13 24.09 -17.37
CA ALA A 51 16.36 24.69 -17.89
C ALA A 51 16.73 24.15 -19.28
N ILE A 52 16.58 22.84 -19.51
CA ILE A 52 16.81 22.22 -20.83
C ILE A 52 15.82 22.77 -21.85
N VAL A 53 14.53 22.82 -21.52
CA VAL A 53 13.49 23.36 -22.41
C VAL A 53 13.74 24.84 -22.71
N PHE A 54 14.14 25.62 -21.72
CA PHE A 54 14.48 27.04 -21.90
C PHE A 54 15.68 27.23 -22.82
N LEU A 55 16.75 26.45 -22.64
CA LEU A 55 17.96 26.51 -23.46
C LEU A 55 17.69 26.07 -24.90
N VAL A 56 16.92 24.99 -25.10
CA VAL A 56 16.46 24.56 -26.42
C VAL A 56 15.58 25.64 -27.07
N GLY A 57 14.66 26.25 -26.30
CA GLY A 57 13.82 27.35 -26.78
C GLY A 57 14.64 28.54 -27.29
N ILE A 58 15.68 28.95 -26.57
CA ILE A 58 16.60 30.02 -27.01
C ILE A 58 17.28 29.64 -28.33
N ILE A 59 17.81 28.41 -28.45
CA ILE A 59 18.46 27.95 -29.69
C ILE A 59 17.50 28.05 -30.88
N LEU A 60 16.24 27.64 -30.71
CA LEU A 60 15.26 27.70 -31.79
C LEU A 60 14.87 29.12 -32.19
N VAL A 61 14.86 30.08 -31.26
CA VAL A 61 14.65 31.51 -31.58
C VAL A 61 15.74 32.02 -32.52
N PHE A 62 17.00 31.62 -32.32
CA PHE A 62 18.09 31.99 -33.22
C PHE A 62 17.98 31.35 -34.61
N LEU A 63 17.30 30.21 -34.73
CA LEU A 63 17.02 29.56 -36.02
C LEU A 63 15.82 30.17 -36.77
N GLN A 64 15.10 31.13 -36.16
CA GLN A 64 13.93 31.83 -36.73
C GLN A 64 12.74 30.91 -37.10
N GLU A 65 12.70 29.70 -36.54
CA GLU A 65 11.66 28.70 -36.77
C GLU A 65 10.49 28.84 -35.79
N TRP A 66 9.64 29.85 -36.00
CA TRP A 66 8.52 30.19 -35.11
C TRP A 66 7.52 29.05 -34.91
N PHE A 67 7.28 28.23 -35.94
CA PHE A 67 6.37 27.09 -35.86
C PHE A 67 6.91 26.00 -34.92
N LEU A 68 8.21 25.70 -35.01
CA LEU A 68 8.85 24.68 -34.19
C LEU A 68 8.90 25.10 -32.71
N ILE A 69 9.13 26.39 -32.44
CA ILE A 69 9.06 26.98 -31.10
C ILE A 69 7.68 26.74 -30.47
N ALA A 70 6.61 27.03 -31.21
CA ALA A 70 5.24 26.85 -30.71
C ALA A 70 4.96 25.38 -30.32
N VAL A 71 5.43 24.40 -31.11
CA VAL A 71 5.28 22.97 -30.81
C VAL A 71 6.04 22.57 -29.54
N ILE A 72 7.29 23.01 -29.39
CA ILE A 72 8.08 22.70 -28.19
C ILE A 72 7.45 23.32 -26.94
N VAL A 73 6.99 24.56 -27.02
CA VAL A 73 6.32 25.23 -25.90
C VAL A 73 5.02 24.52 -25.53
N ALA A 74 4.23 24.08 -26.52
CA ALA A 74 3.01 23.32 -26.27
C ALA A 74 3.29 21.96 -25.58
N LEU A 75 4.31 21.23 -26.03
CA LEU A 75 4.73 19.96 -25.40
C LEU A 75 5.25 20.16 -23.98
N ALA A 76 6.07 21.19 -23.76
CA ALA A 76 6.59 21.54 -22.44
C ALA A 76 5.46 21.92 -21.47
N PHE A 77 4.51 22.73 -21.93
CA PHE A 77 3.34 23.11 -21.16
C PHE A 77 2.45 21.90 -20.83
N PHE A 78 2.18 21.04 -21.80
CA PHE A 78 1.39 19.83 -21.59
C PHE A 78 2.05 18.87 -20.59
N SER A 79 3.36 18.65 -20.72
CA SER A 79 4.15 17.86 -19.77
C SER A 79 4.13 18.45 -18.36
N TYR A 80 4.22 19.78 -18.25
CA TYR A 80 4.10 20.49 -16.98
C TYR A 80 2.74 20.25 -16.31
N ILE A 81 1.64 20.37 -17.06
CA ILE A 81 0.28 20.12 -16.53
C ILE A 81 0.11 18.66 -16.07
N LEU A 82 0.56 17.69 -16.87
CA LEU A 82 0.51 16.28 -16.50
C LEU A 82 1.30 16.00 -15.21
N SER A 83 2.37 16.75 -14.98
CA SER A 83 3.17 16.62 -13.78
C SER A 83 2.54 17.24 -12.51
N GLN A 84 1.54 18.11 -12.64
CA GLN A 84 0.86 18.71 -11.48
C GLN A 84 -0.14 17.76 -10.81
N VAL A 85 -0.31 16.53 -11.32
CA VAL A 85 -1.18 15.51 -10.74
C VAL A 85 -0.58 15.04 -9.42
N LYS A 86 -1.09 15.59 -8.31
CA LYS A 86 -0.72 15.20 -6.95
C LYS A 86 -1.06 13.72 -6.74
N PRO A 87 -0.23 12.95 -6.01
CA PRO A 87 -0.59 11.59 -5.62
C PRO A 87 -1.85 11.62 -4.75
N GLU A 88 -2.78 10.72 -5.02
CA GLU A 88 -3.95 10.53 -4.15
C GLU A 88 -3.50 10.02 -2.78
N GLU A 89 -3.91 10.74 -1.73
CA GLU A 89 -3.81 10.30 -0.34
C GLU A 89 -4.90 9.27 -0.07
N VAL A 90 -4.52 8.12 0.50
CA VAL A 90 -5.44 7.03 0.83
C VAL A 90 -5.58 6.94 2.34
N GLU A 91 -6.81 6.75 2.79
CA GLU A 91 -7.10 6.45 4.19
C GLU A 91 -6.97 4.94 4.42
N HIS A 92 -6.18 4.60 5.43
CA HIS A 92 -5.98 3.24 5.91
C HIS A 92 -6.64 3.08 7.28
N GLN A 93 -7.36 1.99 7.46
CA GLN A 93 -7.99 1.67 8.73
C GLN A 93 -7.69 0.22 9.12
N ILE A 94 -7.23 0.01 10.34
CA ILE A 94 -7.15 -1.32 10.95
C ILE A 94 -8.41 -1.49 11.79
N THR A 95 -9.16 -2.56 11.52
CA THR A 95 -10.40 -2.91 12.22
C THR A 95 -10.23 -4.25 12.93
N ASN A 96 -11.16 -4.61 13.82
CA ASN A 96 -11.17 -5.92 14.46
C ASN A 96 -11.31 -7.09 13.47
N LYS A 97 -11.85 -6.86 12.27
CA LYS A 97 -12.08 -7.92 11.25
C LYS A 97 -11.02 -7.97 10.15
N GLY A 98 -10.21 -6.92 10.01
CA GLY A 98 -9.24 -6.82 8.92
C GLY A 98 -8.72 -5.41 8.68
N ILE A 99 -8.05 -5.25 7.55
CA ILE A 99 -7.46 -3.99 7.09
C ILE A 99 -8.34 -3.41 5.98
N VAL A 100 -8.76 -2.15 6.14
CA VAL A 100 -9.47 -1.39 5.11
C VAL A 100 -8.51 -0.41 4.48
N THR A 101 -8.35 -0.48 3.16
CA THR A 101 -7.49 0.43 2.39
C THR A 101 -8.10 0.70 1.02
N SER A 102 -8.02 1.94 0.53
CA SER A 102 -8.55 2.33 -0.78
C SER A 102 -9.99 1.86 -1.04
N ASN A 103 -10.85 1.99 -0.02
CA ASN A 103 -12.27 1.55 -0.06
C ASN A 103 -12.48 0.04 -0.27
N LYS A 104 -11.45 -0.79 -0.03
CA LYS A 104 -11.51 -2.26 -0.02
C LYS A 104 -11.21 -2.79 1.37
N THR A 105 -11.92 -3.84 1.77
CA THR A 105 -11.71 -4.53 3.05
C THR A 105 -11.01 -5.86 2.81
N TYR A 106 -9.88 -6.06 3.49
CA TYR A 106 -9.11 -7.29 3.50
C TYR A 106 -9.27 -7.94 4.86
N LEU A 107 -9.91 -9.11 4.92
CA LEU A 107 -10.14 -9.83 6.18
C LEU A 107 -8.85 -10.47 6.67
N TRP A 108 -8.71 -10.68 7.99
CA TRP A 108 -7.53 -11.32 8.56
C TRP A 108 -7.26 -12.71 7.99
N GLU A 109 -8.31 -13.48 7.68
CA GLU A 109 -8.22 -14.81 7.06
C GLU A 109 -7.56 -14.78 5.67
N GLN A 110 -7.57 -13.63 5.00
CA GLN A 110 -6.98 -13.42 3.68
C GLN A 110 -5.56 -12.85 3.76
N LEU A 111 -4.99 -12.69 4.96
CA LEU A 111 -3.68 -12.09 5.17
C LEU A 111 -2.76 -13.12 5.84
N LEU A 112 -1.54 -13.25 5.34
CA LEU A 112 -0.58 -14.27 5.76
C LEU A 112 0.40 -13.75 6.81
N ARG A 113 1.09 -12.67 6.45
CA ARG A 113 2.23 -12.15 7.19
C ARG A 113 2.42 -10.68 6.90
N PHE A 114 3.12 -9.99 7.79
CA PHE A 114 3.53 -8.62 7.57
C PHE A 114 4.99 -8.39 7.93
N TRP A 115 5.58 -7.34 7.38
CA TRP A 115 6.88 -6.82 7.81
C TRP A 115 6.97 -5.33 7.51
N PHE A 116 7.95 -4.68 8.12
CA PHE A 116 8.26 -3.28 7.85
C PHE A 116 9.52 -3.15 7.00
N GLU A 117 9.52 -2.18 6.10
CA GLU A 117 10.66 -1.84 5.24
C GLU A 117 10.79 -0.31 5.13
N GLY A 118 12.02 0.18 5.01
CA GLY A 118 12.32 1.62 4.93
C GLY A 118 13.11 2.15 6.14
N GLU A 119 13.45 3.44 6.06
CA GLU A 119 14.19 4.17 7.10
C GLU A 119 13.24 4.91 8.06
N GLU A 120 13.78 5.46 9.16
CA GLU A 120 12.99 6.05 10.26
C GLU A 120 11.91 7.04 9.81
N ASN A 121 12.16 7.80 8.72
CA ASN A 121 11.23 8.81 8.22
C ASN A 121 10.30 8.32 7.10
N GLN A 122 10.50 7.12 6.56
CA GLN A 122 9.72 6.53 5.48
C GLN A 122 9.51 5.03 5.70
N THR A 123 8.79 4.68 6.77
CA THR A 123 8.44 3.29 7.04
C THR A 123 7.23 2.85 6.22
N VAL A 124 7.37 1.70 5.56
CA VAL A 124 6.35 1.01 4.80
C VAL A 124 5.98 -0.26 5.53
N LEU A 125 4.69 -0.48 5.74
CA LEU A 125 4.12 -1.75 6.15
C LEU A 125 3.75 -2.55 4.89
N LEU A 126 4.29 -3.74 4.78
CA LEU A 126 3.98 -4.69 3.72
C LEU A 126 3.20 -5.84 4.35
N VAL A 127 2.05 -6.18 3.77
CA VAL A 127 1.22 -7.32 4.19
C VAL A 127 0.97 -8.22 3.01
N ASP A 128 1.38 -9.49 3.10
CA ASP A 128 1.13 -10.49 2.07
C ASP A 128 -0.25 -11.12 2.27
N GLY A 129 -0.98 -11.30 1.17
CA GLY A 129 -2.29 -11.95 1.16
C GLY A 129 -2.27 -13.45 0.86
N LEU A 130 -3.22 -14.19 1.41
CA LEU A 130 -3.51 -15.58 1.09
C LEU A 130 -4.53 -15.64 -0.06
N GLU A 131 -4.09 -16.00 -1.27
CA GLU A 131 -4.95 -16.60 -2.32
C GLU A 131 -4.13 -16.92 -3.60
N ARG A 132 -4.80 -17.55 -4.58
CA ARG A 132 -4.29 -18.05 -5.88
C ARG A 132 -3.48 -17.04 -6.71
N MET A 133 -3.49 -15.77 -6.33
CA MET A 133 -2.65 -14.71 -6.85
C MET A 133 -1.99 -13.97 -5.68
N PRO A 134 -0.64 -13.95 -5.58
CA PRO A 134 0.04 -13.23 -4.51
C PRO A 134 -0.25 -11.74 -4.67
N PHE A 135 -1.09 -11.21 -3.80
CA PHE A 135 -1.27 -9.77 -3.66
C PHE A 135 -0.52 -9.31 -2.41
N ARG A 136 0.11 -8.15 -2.53
CA ARG A 136 0.82 -7.50 -1.43
C ARG A 136 0.18 -6.14 -1.20
N LEU A 137 -0.24 -5.91 0.03
CA LEU A 137 -0.69 -4.60 0.47
C LEU A 137 0.53 -3.79 0.90
N LEU A 138 0.66 -2.61 0.31
CA LEU A 138 1.66 -1.60 0.68
C LEU A 138 0.91 -0.48 1.39
N LEU A 139 1.23 -0.27 2.67
CA LEU A 139 0.68 0.82 3.47
C LEU A 139 1.83 1.67 3.97
N LEU A 140 1.83 2.97 3.66
CA LEU A 140 2.81 3.87 4.26
C LEU A 140 2.33 4.22 5.67
N LEU A 141 3.24 4.28 6.64
CA LEU A 141 2.86 4.69 8.00
C LEU A 141 2.65 6.21 8.09
N GLY A 142 3.33 6.98 7.22
CA GLY A 142 3.29 8.44 7.28
C GLY A 142 3.81 8.92 8.63
N GLU A 143 2.96 9.62 9.40
CA GLU A 143 3.27 10.14 10.73
C GLU A 143 2.98 9.14 11.87
N GLN A 144 2.42 7.96 11.57
CA GLN A 144 2.10 6.98 12.61
C GLN A 144 3.33 6.24 13.14
N LYS A 145 3.33 5.99 14.45
CA LYS A 145 4.40 5.26 15.13
C LYS A 145 4.39 3.79 14.74
N LYS A 146 5.53 3.32 14.24
CA LYS A 146 5.75 1.91 13.86
C LYS A 146 5.41 0.95 15.00
N GLU A 147 5.79 1.29 16.22
CA GLU A 147 5.64 0.42 17.40
C GLU A 147 4.16 0.19 17.74
N THR A 148 3.32 1.21 17.56
CA THR A 148 1.88 1.11 17.80
C THR A 148 1.22 0.20 16.79
N VAL A 149 1.57 0.36 15.51
CA VAL A 149 1.06 -0.45 14.39
C VAL A 149 1.54 -1.89 14.52
N GLN A 150 2.81 -2.10 14.85
CA GLN A 150 3.42 -3.41 15.05
C GLN A 150 2.73 -4.19 16.17
N LYS A 151 2.53 -3.59 17.35
CA LYS A 151 1.85 -4.26 18.47
C LYS A 151 0.41 -4.66 18.12
N LEU A 152 -0.28 -3.81 17.36
CA LEU A 152 -1.63 -4.08 16.92
C LEU A 152 -1.68 -5.26 15.94
N LEU A 153 -0.82 -5.25 14.91
CA LEU A 153 -0.77 -6.30 13.89
C LEU A 153 -0.22 -7.63 14.40
N ALA A 154 0.77 -7.61 15.29
CA ALA A 154 1.35 -8.82 15.90
C ALA A 154 0.32 -9.66 16.68
N SER A 155 -0.81 -9.06 17.06
CA SER A 155 -1.92 -9.77 17.71
C SER A 155 -2.77 -10.58 16.71
N TYR A 156 -2.70 -10.26 15.41
CA TYR A 156 -3.53 -10.87 14.36
C TYR A 156 -2.70 -11.68 13.36
N LEU A 157 -1.50 -11.23 13.01
CA LEU A 157 -0.63 -11.85 12.01
C LEU A 157 0.80 -12.06 12.55
N PRO A 158 1.54 -13.04 12.00
CA PRO A 158 2.97 -13.17 12.25
C PRO A 158 3.78 -12.10 11.49
N GLU A 159 4.85 -11.61 12.12
CA GLU A 159 5.84 -10.73 11.50
C GLU A 159 6.94 -11.58 10.84
N GLU A 160 6.90 -11.70 9.51
CA GLU A 160 7.85 -12.50 8.74
C GLU A 160 8.29 -11.74 7.49
N LYS A 161 9.59 -11.46 7.39
CA LYS A 161 10.18 -10.95 6.15
C LYS A 161 10.43 -12.13 5.21
N PRO A 162 9.92 -12.11 3.95
CA PRO A 162 10.17 -13.19 3.01
C PRO A 162 11.68 -13.36 2.77
N GLU A 163 12.15 -14.60 2.77
CA GLU A 163 13.57 -14.89 2.50
C GLU A 163 13.96 -14.43 1.10
N LYS A 164 15.11 -13.75 1.01
CA LYS A 164 15.69 -13.30 -0.26
C LYS A 164 15.99 -14.53 -1.13
N THR A 165 15.26 -14.66 -2.23
CA THR A 165 15.48 -15.75 -3.18
C THR A 165 16.87 -15.60 -3.83
N TRP A 166 17.46 -16.68 -4.33
CA TRP A 166 18.75 -16.69 -5.03
C TRP A 166 18.83 -15.67 -6.19
N ILE A 167 17.69 -15.36 -6.81
CA ILE A 167 17.51 -14.32 -7.85
C ILE A 167 17.69 -12.90 -7.27
N ASP A 168 17.30 -12.67 -6.02
CA ASP A 168 17.46 -11.37 -5.36
C ASP A 168 18.94 -11.10 -5.04
N ARG A 169 19.68 -12.15 -4.67
CA ARG A 169 21.14 -12.08 -4.43
C ARG A 169 21.95 -11.73 -5.68
N SER A 170 21.56 -12.21 -6.85
CA SER A 170 22.24 -11.84 -8.10
C SER A 170 21.97 -10.40 -8.50
N GLY A 171 20.78 -9.87 -8.21
CA GLY A 171 20.45 -8.45 -8.40
C GLY A 171 21.35 -7.52 -7.58
N GLU A 172 21.57 -7.81 -6.29
CA GLU A 172 22.46 -7.00 -5.44
C GLU A 172 23.90 -6.96 -5.95
N TRP A 173 24.41 -8.06 -6.52
CA TRP A 173 25.75 -8.09 -7.10
C TRP A 173 25.87 -7.12 -8.29
N ILE A 174 24.87 -7.09 -9.18
CA ILE A 174 24.86 -6.19 -10.34
C ILE A 174 24.78 -4.72 -9.88
N THR A 175 23.91 -4.41 -8.91
CA THR A 175 23.78 -3.05 -8.36
C THR A 175 25.06 -2.57 -7.68
N ARG A 176 25.83 -3.47 -7.03
CA ARG A 176 27.14 -3.12 -6.46
C ARG A 176 28.20 -2.83 -7.54
N GLN A 177 28.12 -3.50 -8.69
CA GLN A 177 29.08 -3.32 -9.78
C GLN A 177 28.72 -2.14 -10.69
N ILE A 178 27.44 -1.77 -10.76
CA ILE A 178 26.93 -0.64 -11.55
C ILE A 178 26.14 0.29 -10.62
N PRO A 179 26.80 1.24 -9.94
CA PRO A 179 26.10 2.23 -9.14
C PRO A 179 25.24 3.11 -10.05
N LEU A 180 23.92 2.93 -10.02
CA LEU A 180 22.95 3.70 -10.79
C LEU A 180 22.48 4.98 -10.08
N GLU A 181 23.21 5.45 -9.07
CA GLU A 181 22.97 6.74 -8.43
C GLU A 181 24.26 7.58 -8.37
N LYS A 182 24.14 8.80 -8.90
CA LYS A 182 24.92 9.98 -8.53
C LYS A 182 23.93 11.05 -8.10
#